data_AF-A0A368F9K3-F1
#
_entry.id   AF-A0A368F9K3-F1
#
_cell.length_a   1.000
_cell.length_b   1.000
_cell.length_c   1.000
_cell.angle_alpha   90.00
_cell.angle_beta   90.00
_cell.angle_gamma   90.00
#
_symmetry.space_group_name_H-M   'P 1'
#
loop_
_entity.id
_entity.type
_entity.pdbx_description
1 polymer ?
#
loop_
_entity_poly.entity_id
_entity_poly.type
_entity_poly.pdbx_seq_one_letter_code
_entity_poly.pdbx_strand_id
1 'polypeptide(L)'
;TDKPIYSSGETVHVRALPLTYEGAVYDGILEFALVNPDGFELVRKRNQTKDGYIPLAFELPKHLFYGDWRILARPQGSNDEDLTFDAIFQVKDYVLPPFKIIMSISEGQSLDSTNIAVEARYYYGAPLSGSMTVHCSTQWRRYDSAKPTQLLQSQVRLVRFYYFYLAPLLILMLEILFGKRISGRCWSK
;
A
#
# COMPACT_ATOMS: atom_id res chain seq x y z
N THR A 1 -4.01 10.37 0.02
CA THR A 1 -2.75 10.74 -0.65
C THR A 1 -2.79 10.26 -2.09
N ASP A 2 -2.03 10.87 -3.00
CA ASP A 2 -2.00 10.46 -4.41
C ASP A 2 -1.24 9.15 -4.66
N LYS A 3 -0.19 8.91 -3.86
CA LYS A 3 0.60 7.66 -3.84
C LYS A 3 0.65 7.04 -2.44
N PRO A 4 0.82 5.71 -2.33
CA PRO A 4 1.06 5.03 -1.05
C PRO A 4 2.54 5.04 -0.64
N ILE A 5 3.46 5.24 -1.60
CA ILE A 5 4.92 5.23 -1.39
C ILE A 5 5.51 6.49 -2.04
N TYR A 6 6.40 7.17 -1.32
CA TYR A 6 7.14 8.34 -1.80
C TYR A 6 8.63 8.17 -1.61
N SER A 7 9.41 8.83 -2.48
CA SER A 7 10.85 8.97 -2.32
C SER A 7 11.21 10.29 -1.64
N SER A 8 12.45 10.38 -1.17
CA SER A 8 12.99 11.61 -0.61
C SER A 8 12.89 12.78 -1.60
N GLY A 9 12.51 13.97 -1.11
CA GLY A 9 12.33 15.17 -1.95
C GLY A 9 11.06 15.22 -2.80
N GLU A 10 10.21 14.17 -2.77
CA GLU A 10 8.92 14.22 -3.47
C GLU A 10 7.89 15.09 -2.73
N THR A 11 6.88 15.54 -3.46
CA THR A 11 5.71 16.23 -2.89
C THR A 11 4.55 15.25 -2.73
N VAL A 12 4.03 15.17 -1.51
CA VAL A 12 2.84 14.39 -1.15
C VAL A 12 1.60 15.23 -1.41
N HIS A 13 0.77 14.81 -2.36
CA HIS A 13 -0.50 15.48 -2.64
C HIS A 13 -1.63 14.80 -1.86
N VAL A 14 -2.46 15.63 -1.23
CA VAL A 14 -3.53 15.17 -0.35
C VAL A 14 -4.81 15.88 -0.75
N ARG A 15 -5.89 15.10 -0.78
CA ARG A 15 -7.25 15.60 -0.86
C ARG A 15 -7.94 15.22 0.44
N ALA A 16 -8.30 16.21 1.25
CA ALA A 16 -9.11 15.99 2.44
C ALA A 16 -10.59 16.28 2.12
N LEU A 17 -11.47 15.42 2.64
CA LEU A 17 -12.92 15.50 2.48
C LEU A 17 -13.53 15.56 3.88
N PRO A 18 -13.70 16.76 4.44
CA PRO A 18 -14.18 16.88 5.80
C PRO A 18 -15.70 16.81 5.83
N LEU A 19 -16.23 15.88 6.62
CA LEU A 19 -17.66 15.60 6.71
C LEU A 19 -18.11 15.67 8.17
N THR A 20 -19.34 16.15 8.40
CA THR A 20 -20.02 16.04 9.70
C THR A 20 -20.57 14.62 9.89
N TYR A 21 -21.04 14.33 11.10
CA TYR A 21 -21.68 13.05 11.39
C TYR A 21 -22.96 12.82 10.56
N GLU A 22 -23.64 13.89 10.10
CA GLU A 22 -24.77 13.79 9.18
C GLU A 22 -24.36 13.57 7.71
N GLY A 23 -23.05 13.52 7.42
CA GLY A 23 -22.52 13.40 6.06
C GLY A 23 -22.53 14.71 5.27
N ALA A 24 -22.82 15.85 5.91
CA ALA A 24 -22.70 17.16 5.29
C ALA A 24 -21.22 17.59 5.23
N VAL A 25 -20.88 18.49 4.31
CA VAL A 25 -19.51 19.05 4.23
C VAL A 25 -19.24 19.91 5.47
N TYR A 26 -18.15 19.63 6.16
CA TYR A 26 -17.69 20.45 7.27
C TYR A 26 -16.97 21.70 6.76
N ASP A 27 -17.43 22.88 7.18
CA ASP A 27 -16.96 24.20 6.71
C ASP A 27 -16.02 24.90 7.71
N GLY A 28 -15.66 24.24 8.81
CA GLY A 28 -14.71 24.80 9.78
C GLY A 28 -13.26 24.76 9.29
N ILE A 29 -12.41 25.57 9.92
CA ILE A 29 -10.98 25.57 9.65
C ILE A 29 -10.36 24.29 10.21
N LEU A 30 -9.66 23.56 9.36
CA LEU A 30 -8.90 22.37 9.71
C LEU A 30 -7.42 22.67 9.73
N GLU A 31 -6.74 22.07 10.70
CA GLU A 31 -5.30 22.01 10.78
C GLU A 31 -4.79 20.65 10.31
N PHE A 32 -3.75 20.68 9.49
CA PHE A 32 -3.08 19.51 8.95
C PHE A 32 -1.62 19.50 9.37
N ALA A 33 -1.12 18.37 9.85
CA ALA A 33 0.27 18.23 10.27
C ALA A 33 0.95 17.06 9.55
N LEU A 34 2.14 17.29 9.00
CA LEU A 34 3.02 16.24 8.49
C LEU A 34 3.85 15.68 9.65
N VAL A 35 3.74 14.39 9.90
CA VAL A 35 4.37 13.70 11.02
C VAL A 35 5.37 12.67 10.50
N ASN A 36 6.58 12.71 11.05
CA ASN A 36 7.62 11.75 10.72
C ASN A 36 7.41 10.40 11.44
N PRO A 37 8.20 9.36 11.14
CA PRO A 37 8.06 8.04 11.76
C PRO A 37 8.28 8.04 13.28
N ASP A 38 9.07 9.00 13.79
CA ASP A 38 9.34 9.16 15.22
C ASP A 38 8.23 9.92 15.97
N GLY A 39 7.19 10.40 15.26
CA GLY A 39 6.05 11.10 15.85
C GLY A 39 6.18 12.62 15.94
N PHE A 40 7.22 13.22 15.35
CA PHE A 40 7.39 14.68 15.30
C PHE A 40 6.58 15.33 14.18
N GLU A 41 5.79 16.35 14.53
CA GLU A 41 5.14 17.23 13.56
C GLU A 41 6.18 18.18 12.94
N LEU A 42 6.42 18.04 11.64
CA LEU A 42 7.42 18.83 10.92
C LEU A 42 6.82 20.07 10.26
N VAL A 43 5.61 19.95 9.71
CA VAL A 43 4.95 21.03 8.95
C VAL A 43 3.49 21.08 9.35
N ARG A 44 2.99 22.28 9.65
CA ARG A 44 1.56 22.53 9.92
C ARG A 44 0.97 23.45 8.86
N LYS A 45 -0.23 23.13 8.39
CA LYS A 45 -1.02 23.94 7.45
C LYS A 45 -2.43 24.11 8.00
N ARG A 46 -3.03 25.27 7.76
CA ARG A 46 -4.44 25.52 8.07
C ARG A 46 -5.17 25.83 6.78
N ASN A 47 -6.30 25.17 6.59
CA ASN A 47 -7.14 25.39 5.42
C ASN A 47 -8.59 25.08 5.76
N GLN A 48 -9.49 25.55 4.92
CA GLN A 48 -10.93 25.32 5.04
C GLN A 48 -11.46 24.75 3.73
N THR A 49 -12.65 24.16 3.78
CA THR A 49 -13.25 23.54 2.62
C THR A 49 -13.53 24.56 1.53
N LYS A 50 -13.16 24.22 0.29
CA LYS A 50 -13.50 24.99 -0.90
C LYS A 50 -13.97 24.01 -1.98
N ASP A 51 -15.14 24.26 -2.56
CA ASP A 51 -15.73 23.40 -3.59
C ASP A 51 -15.90 21.93 -3.13
N GLY A 52 -16.18 21.73 -1.84
CA GLY A 52 -16.46 20.41 -1.24
C GLY A 52 -15.24 19.58 -0.82
N TYR A 53 -14.01 20.07 -1.02
CA TYR A 53 -12.80 19.40 -0.55
C TYR A 53 -11.68 20.37 -0.20
N ILE A 54 -10.57 19.86 0.34
CA ILE A 54 -9.37 20.64 0.66
C ILE A 54 -8.17 20.03 -0.06
N PRO A 55 -7.61 20.71 -1.09
CA PRO A 55 -6.33 20.31 -1.68
C PRO A 55 -5.16 20.75 -0.80
N LEU A 56 -4.22 19.84 -0.57
CA LEU A 56 -2.99 20.10 0.17
C LEU A 56 -1.80 19.45 -0.54
N ALA A 57 -0.63 20.03 -0.32
CA ALA A 57 0.64 19.49 -0.79
C ALA A 57 1.66 19.60 0.35
N PHE A 58 2.46 18.56 0.58
CA PHE A 58 3.54 18.56 1.57
C PHE A 58 4.84 18.14 0.90
N GLU A 59 5.86 18.98 0.98
CA GLU A 59 7.18 18.66 0.45
C GLU A 59 7.97 17.83 1.47
N LEU A 60 8.47 16.67 1.04
CA LEU A 60 9.33 15.85 1.87
C LEU A 60 10.77 16.39 1.85
N PRO A 61 11.46 16.49 3.00
CA PRO A 61 12.86 16.88 3.03
C PRO A 61 13.75 15.92 2.22
N LYS A 62 14.85 16.43 1.65
CA LYS A 62 15.83 15.59 0.93
C LYS A 62 16.62 14.64 1.85
N HIS A 63 16.73 15.00 3.12
CA HIS A 63 17.35 14.20 4.15
C HIS A 63 16.30 13.90 5.22
N LEU A 64 15.82 12.67 5.26
CA LEU A 64 14.72 12.24 6.12
C LEU A 64 14.91 10.80 6.58
N PHE A 65 14.10 10.38 7.55
CA PHE A 65 14.02 9.00 7.98
C PHE A 65 13.01 8.23 7.12
N TYR A 66 13.45 7.07 6.62
CA TYR A 66 12.55 6.13 5.96
C TYR A 66 11.59 5.49 6.97
N GLY A 67 10.42 5.07 6.49
CA GLY A 67 9.41 4.42 7.32
C GLY A 67 8.01 4.95 7.02
N ASP A 68 7.14 4.79 8.01
CA ASP A 68 5.74 5.18 7.90
C ASP A 68 5.56 6.61 8.40
N TRP A 69 5.15 7.49 7.49
CA TRP A 69 4.83 8.88 7.74
C TRP A 69 3.33 9.06 7.82
N ARG A 70 2.89 10.12 8.51
CA ARG A 70 1.47 10.42 8.67
C ARG A 70 1.15 11.86 8.31
N ILE A 71 -0.05 12.08 7.78
CA ILE A 71 -0.66 13.40 7.75
C ILE A 71 -1.83 13.37 8.74
N LEU A 72 -1.75 14.18 9.78
CA LEU A 72 -2.85 14.40 10.73
C LEU A 72 -3.77 15.49 10.21
N ALA A 73 -5.05 15.39 10.51
CA ALA A 73 -6.09 16.38 10.24
C ALA A 73 -6.97 16.52 11.49
N ARG A 74 -7.18 17.76 11.95
CA ARG A 74 -8.00 18.06 13.14
C ARG A 74 -8.65 19.45 13.06
N PRO A 75 -9.82 19.68 13.68
CA PRO A 75 -10.39 21.01 13.83
C PRO A 75 -9.43 21.98 14.51
N GLN A 76 -9.36 23.21 14.00
CA GLN A 76 -8.48 24.23 14.57
C GLN A 76 -8.82 24.48 16.05
N GLY A 77 -7.80 24.42 16.91
CA GLY A 77 -7.96 24.65 18.35
C GLY A 77 -8.52 23.45 19.12
N SER A 78 -8.84 22.35 18.43
CA SER A 78 -9.16 21.08 19.09
C SER A 78 -7.89 20.27 19.38
N ASN A 79 -7.83 19.74 20.60
CA ASN A 79 -6.87 18.69 21.00
C ASN A 79 -7.60 17.37 21.30
N ASP A 80 -8.84 17.25 20.83
CA ASP A 80 -9.63 16.03 20.98
C ASP A 80 -9.08 14.95 20.04
N GLU A 81 -8.67 13.81 20.61
CA GLU A 81 -8.17 12.67 19.85
C GLU A 81 -9.26 12.05 18.98
N ASP A 82 -10.54 12.10 19.43
CA ASP A 82 -11.68 11.56 18.68
C ASP A 82 -11.99 12.37 17.41
N LEU A 83 -11.50 13.62 17.34
CA LEU A 83 -11.63 14.52 16.19
C LEU A 83 -10.34 14.63 15.38
N THR A 84 -9.36 13.77 15.66
CA THR A 84 -8.07 13.72 14.94
C THR A 84 -8.04 12.50 14.03
N PHE A 85 -7.81 12.74 12.74
CA PHE A 85 -7.77 11.70 11.71
C PHE A 85 -6.40 11.68 11.05
N ASP A 86 -5.93 10.49 10.65
CA ASP A 86 -4.64 10.35 10.00
C ASP A 86 -4.68 9.61 8.66
N ALA A 87 -3.74 9.95 7.78
CA ALA A 87 -3.45 9.23 6.57
C ALA A 87 -1.98 8.80 6.57
N ILE A 88 -1.75 7.48 6.52
CA ILE A 88 -0.42 6.88 6.57
C ILE A 88 0.12 6.66 5.16
N PHE A 89 1.39 6.96 4.94
CA PHE A 89 2.11 6.66 3.70
C PHE A 89 3.56 6.26 4.00
N GLN A 90 4.17 5.48 3.11
CA GLN A 90 5.54 5.00 3.31
C GLN A 90 6.53 5.91 2.57
N VAL A 91 7.63 6.27 3.23
CA VAL A 91 8.77 6.93 2.59
C VAL A 91 9.94 5.96 2.53
N LYS A 92 10.39 5.70 1.31
CA LYS A 92 11.57 4.88 1.00
C LYS A 92 12.10 5.25 -0.38
N ASP A 93 13.39 5.03 -0.63
CA ASP A 93 13.91 5.14 -1.98
C ASP A 93 13.28 4.06 -2.85
N TYR A 94 12.35 4.48 -3.72
CA TYR A 94 11.62 3.59 -4.58
C TYR A 94 11.92 3.90 -6.04
N VAL A 95 12.51 2.94 -6.73
CA VAL A 95 12.56 2.93 -8.19
C VAL A 95 11.47 1.99 -8.68
N LEU A 96 10.45 2.55 -9.33
CA LEU A 96 9.39 1.76 -9.97
C LEU A 96 10.04 0.84 -11.02
N PRO A 97 9.95 -0.48 -10.88
CA PRO A 97 10.42 -1.39 -11.93
C PRO A 97 9.63 -1.13 -13.22
N PRO A 98 10.20 -1.28 -14.42
CA PRO A 98 9.47 -1.07 -15.66
C PRO A 98 8.47 -2.20 -15.99
N PHE A 99 8.37 -3.21 -15.13
CA PHE A 99 7.54 -4.40 -15.33
C PHE A 99 6.75 -4.76 -14.07
N LYS A 100 5.72 -5.59 -14.24
CA LYS A 100 4.92 -6.19 -13.18
C LYS A 100 4.99 -7.71 -13.20
N ILE A 101 5.03 -8.30 -12.02
CA ILE A 101 5.00 -9.74 -11.77
C ILE A 101 3.70 -10.08 -11.04
N ILE A 102 2.96 -11.05 -11.56
CA ILE A 102 1.72 -11.57 -10.99
C ILE A 102 1.96 -13.03 -10.64
N MET A 103 1.69 -13.40 -9.39
CA MET A 103 1.78 -14.79 -8.93
C MET A 103 0.40 -15.27 -8.49
N SER A 104 -0.02 -16.44 -8.96
CA SER A 104 -1.30 -17.05 -8.59
C SER A 104 -1.12 -18.51 -8.19
N ILE A 105 -1.88 -18.93 -7.18
CA ILE A 105 -1.94 -20.29 -6.66
C ILE A 105 -3.37 -20.78 -6.87
N SER A 106 -3.55 -22.00 -7.35
CA SER A 106 -4.91 -22.56 -7.51
C SER A 106 -5.45 -23.04 -6.16
N GLU A 107 -6.74 -22.80 -5.93
CA GLU A 107 -7.43 -23.26 -4.72
C GLU A 107 -7.42 -24.80 -4.60
N GLY A 108 -7.35 -25.30 -3.36
CA GLY A 108 -7.45 -26.73 -3.05
C GLY A 108 -6.17 -27.55 -3.26
N GLN A 109 -5.03 -26.93 -3.56
CA GLN A 109 -3.76 -27.64 -3.67
C GLN A 109 -3.13 -27.92 -2.31
N SER A 110 -2.55 -29.12 -2.14
CA SER A 110 -1.79 -29.46 -0.94
C SER A 110 -0.51 -28.62 -0.85
N LEU A 111 -0.08 -28.31 0.38
CA LEU A 111 1.17 -27.59 0.64
C LEU A 111 2.39 -28.31 0.07
N ASP A 112 2.32 -29.63 -0.06
CA ASP A 112 3.39 -30.48 -0.60
C ASP A 112 3.47 -30.46 -2.13
N SER A 113 2.43 -29.97 -2.82
CA SER A 113 2.36 -29.93 -4.28
C SER A 113 1.65 -28.67 -4.79
N THR A 114 2.13 -27.51 -4.35
CA THR A 114 1.59 -26.23 -4.81
C THR A 114 2.24 -25.82 -6.13
N ASN A 115 1.42 -25.75 -7.18
CA ASN A 115 1.77 -25.15 -8.46
C ASN A 115 1.56 -23.63 -8.35
N ILE A 116 2.65 -22.89 -8.51
CA ILE A 116 2.63 -21.44 -8.56
C ILE A 116 2.68 -21.04 -10.03
N ALA A 117 1.65 -20.35 -10.51
CA ALA A 117 1.67 -19.72 -11.81
C ALA A 117 2.27 -18.33 -11.65
N VAL A 118 3.31 -18.03 -12.44
CA VAL A 118 3.95 -16.72 -12.44
C VAL A 118 3.91 -16.12 -13.83
N GLU A 119 3.52 -14.86 -13.88
CA GLU A 119 3.46 -14.08 -15.10
C GLU A 119 4.20 -12.76 -14.92
N ALA A 120 5.13 -12.47 -15.82
CA ALA A 120 5.87 -11.22 -15.84
C ALA A 120 5.64 -10.49 -17.16
N ARG A 121 5.29 -9.19 -17.09
CA ARG A 121 5.03 -8.36 -18.27
C ARG A 121 5.33 -6.90 -17.99
N TYR A 122 5.65 -6.15 -19.04
CA TYR A 122 5.77 -4.69 -18.92
C TYR A 122 4.42 -4.04 -18.62
N TYR A 123 4.43 -2.83 -18.07
CA TYR A 123 3.20 -2.08 -17.81
C TYR A 123 2.36 -1.81 -19.08
N TYR A 124 3.02 -1.66 -20.23
CA TYR A 124 2.40 -1.52 -21.55
C TYR A 124 1.98 -2.87 -22.19
N GLY A 125 2.08 -3.98 -21.45
CA GLY A 125 1.53 -5.28 -21.83
C GLY A 125 2.47 -6.22 -22.60
N ALA A 126 3.65 -5.78 -23.02
CA ALA A 126 4.60 -6.65 -23.70
C ALA A 126 5.11 -7.78 -22.78
N PRO A 127 5.38 -8.98 -23.33
CA PRO A 127 5.95 -10.08 -22.57
C PRO A 127 7.34 -9.72 -22.07
N LEU A 128 7.66 -10.15 -20.84
CA LEU A 128 9.01 -10.03 -20.27
C LEU A 128 9.73 -11.37 -20.40
N SER A 129 10.92 -11.36 -21.00
CA SER A 129 11.83 -12.51 -20.98
C SER A 129 12.90 -12.30 -19.91
N GLY A 130 13.04 -13.25 -19.00
CA GLY A 130 14.01 -13.17 -17.91
C GLY A 130 14.05 -14.46 -17.10
N SER A 131 14.94 -14.50 -16.12
CA SER A 131 15.01 -15.58 -15.13
C SER A 131 14.49 -15.08 -13.79
N MET A 132 13.79 -15.94 -13.05
CA MET A 132 13.25 -15.61 -11.73
C MET A 132 13.50 -16.78 -10.78
N THR A 133 13.94 -16.48 -9.56
CA THR A 133 14.12 -17.45 -8.49
C THR A 133 12.98 -17.29 -7.48
N VAL A 134 12.26 -18.39 -7.20
CA VAL A 134 11.17 -18.41 -6.22
C VAL A 134 11.63 -19.19 -5.00
N HIS A 135 11.50 -18.60 -3.82
CA HIS A 135 11.79 -19.25 -2.55
C HIS A 135 10.48 -19.56 -1.81
N CYS A 136 10.20 -20.85 -1.57
CA CYS A 136 9.09 -21.31 -0.75
C CYS A 136 9.60 -21.68 0.64
N SER A 137 8.89 -21.27 1.70
CA SER A 137 9.18 -21.67 3.08
C SER A 137 7.88 -22.02 3.80
N THR A 138 7.90 -23.10 4.58
CA THR A 138 6.79 -23.55 5.45
C THR A 138 6.84 -22.90 6.84
N GLN A 139 7.93 -22.19 7.17
CA GLN A 139 8.13 -21.57 8.48
C GLN A 139 7.84 -20.07 8.44
N TRP A 140 6.89 -19.63 9.26
CA TRP A 140 6.52 -18.21 9.42
C TRP A 140 7.60 -17.35 10.11
N ARG A 141 8.66 -17.94 10.69
CA ARG A 141 9.60 -17.20 11.54
C ARG A 141 10.97 -17.00 10.87
N ARG A 142 11.38 -15.72 10.85
CA ARG A 142 12.63 -15.14 10.33
C ARG A 142 12.76 -15.11 8.81
N TYR A 143 11.93 -14.29 8.18
CA TYR A 143 12.45 -13.52 7.04
C TYR A 143 13.43 -12.49 7.61
N ASP A 144 14.72 -12.74 7.42
CA ASP A 144 15.79 -11.87 7.90
C ASP A 144 15.89 -10.64 6.98
N SER A 145 15.27 -9.54 7.37
CA SER A 145 15.27 -8.26 6.63
C SER A 145 16.67 -7.68 6.41
N ALA A 146 17.70 -8.25 7.04
CA ALA A 146 19.10 -7.85 6.88
C ALA A 146 19.74 -8.32 5.56
N LYS A 147 19.10 -9.24 4.81
CA LYS A 147 19.57 -9.59 3.46
C LYS A 147 18.94 -8.63 2.46
N PRO A 148 19.74 -7.89 1.65
CA PRO A 148 19.19 -7.04 0.60
C PRO A 148 18.52 -7.93 -0.44
N THR A 149 17.21 -8.12 -0.30
CA THR A 149 16.42 -8.65 -1.38
C THR A 149 16.29 -7.52 -2.38
N GLN A 150 17.05 -7.58 -3.47
CA GLN A 150 16.68 -6.87 -4.69
C GLN A 150 15.46 -7.54 -5.32
N LEU A 151 14.37 -7.63 -4.56
CA LEU A 151 13.05 -7.82 -5.14
C LEU A 151 12.64 -6.42 -5.57
N LEU A 152 12.78 -6.14 -6.87
CA LEU A 152 12.00 -5.12 -7.55
C LEU A 152 10.53 -5.46 -7.28
N GLN A 153 10.00 -4.90 -6.19
CA GLN A 153 8.68 -5.20 -5.65
C GLN A 153 7.65 -4.57 -6.60
N SER A 154 7.46 -5.21 -7.75
CA SER A 154 6.34 -4.92 -8.61
C SER A 154 5.14 -5.62 -8.00
N GLN A 155 4.28 -4.85 -7.31
CA GLN A 155 2.93 -5.24 -6.87
C GLN A 155 2.74 -6.76 -6.63
N VAL A 156 3.37 -7.30 -5.58
CA VAL A 156 3.01 -8.63 -5.11
C VAL A 156 1.65 -8.52 -4.44
N ARG A 157 0.57 -8.73 -5.20
CA ARG A 157 -0.77 -8.91 -4.65
C ARG A 157 -0.82 -10.29 -3.99
N LEU A 158 -0.43 -10.36 -2.72
CA LEU A 158 -0.80 -11.47 -1.86
C LEU A 158 -2.32 -11.42 -1.69
N VAL A 159 -3.04 -12.28 -2.42
CA VAL A 159 -4.46 -12.51 -2.14
C VAL A 159 -4.51 -13.23 -0.79
N ARG A 160 -4.77 -12.47 0.29
CA ARG A 160 -5.05 -13.04 1.61
C ARG A 160 -6.46 -13.59 1.59
N PHE A 161 -6.60 -14.91 1.67
CA PHE A 161 -7.87 -15.54 1.99
C PHE A 161 -7.99 -15.64 3.52
N TYR A 162 -8.90 -14.88 4.12
CA TYR A 162 -9.37 -15.14 5.47
C TYR A 162 -10.58 -16.06 5.36
N TYR A 163 -10.43 -17.33 5.76
CA TYR A 163 -11.57 -18.19 6.04
C TYR A 163 -12.05 -17.86 7.46
N PHE A 164 -13.10 -17.06 7.60
CA PHE A 164 -13.91 -17.06 8.82
C PHE A 164 -15.09 -18.00 8.59
N TYR A 165 -15.07 -19.13 9.28
CA TYR A 165 -16.28 -19.95 9.47
C TYR A 165 -17.24 -19.17 10.35
N LEU A 166 -18.29 -18.61 9.75
CA LEU A 166 -19.59 -18.37 10.37
C LEU A 166 -20.60 -18.24 9.21
N ALA A 167 -21.46 -19.25 9.08
CA ALA A 167 -22.55 -19.29 8.12
C ALA A 167 -23.57 -18.15 8.36
N PRO A 168 -24.42 -17.78 7.38
CA PRO A 168 -24.36 -17.99 5.93
C PRO A 168 -24.45 -16.66 5.15
N LEU A 169 -23.53 -16.38 4.21
CA LEU A 169 -23.74 -15.63 2.95
C LEU A 169 -22.38 -15.36 2.31
N LEU A 170 -22.06 -16.13 1.28
CA LEU A 170 -20.82 -16.01 0.53
C LEU A 170 -21.13 -15.19 -0.75
N ILE A 171 -20.60 -13.98 -0.85
CA ILE A 171 -20.59 -13.22 -2.11
C ILE A 171 -19.15 -13.17 -2.59
N LEU A 172 -18.83 -13.99 -3.60
CA LEU A 172 -17.58 -13.95 -4.34
C LEU A 172 -17.75 -13.01 -5.54
N MET A 173 -17.02 -11.88 -5.55
CA MET A 173 -16.85 -11.12 -6.78
C MET A 173 -15.56 -11.59 -7.47
N LEU A 174 -15.73 -12.31 -8.59
CA LEU A 174 -14.65 -12.74 -9.49
C LEU A 174 -14.28 -11.58 -10.43
N GLU A 175 -12.99 -11.40 -10.67
CA GLU A 175 -12.51 -10.82 -11.92
C GLU A 175 -11.40 -11.70 -12.49
N ILE A 176 -11.69 -12.32 -13.63
CA ILE A 176 -10.82 -13.23 -14.37
C ILE A 176 -9.99 -12.40 -15.33
N LEU A 177 -8.67 -12.57 -15.33
CA LEU A 177 -7.84 -12.20 -16.48
C LEU A 177 -6.92 -13.37 -16.85
N PHE A 178 -7.14 -13.89 -18.06
CA PHE A 178 -6.33 -14.92 -18.70
C PHE A 178 -4.94 -14.37 -19.08
N GLY A 179 -3.91 -15.20 -18.91
CA GLY A 179 -2.53 -14.93 -19.32
C GLY A 179 -1.68 -16.22 -19.23
N LYS A 180 -0.71 -16.38 -20.14
CA LYS A 180 -0.03 -17.65 -20.48
C LYS A 180 0.70 -18.30 -19.29
N ARG A 181 0.51 -19.62 -19.13
CA ARG A 181 0.93 -20.46 -18.00
C ARG A 181 2.40 -20.86 -18.09
N ILE A 182 3.19 -20.55 -17.06
CA ILE A 182 4.47 -21.23 -16.78
C ILE A 182 4.28 -21.97 -15.46
N SER A 183 4.44 -23.29 -15.46
CA SER A 183 4.27 -24.14 -14.27
C SER A 183 5.62 -24.42 -13.60
N GLY A 184 5.77 -24.03 -12.33
CA GLY A 184 6.84 -24.49 -11.45
C GLY A 184 6.28 -25.34 -10.31
N ARG A 185 6.99 -26.42 -9.93
CA ARG A 185 6.69 -27.25 -8.76
C ARG A 185 7.58 -26.83 -7.60
N CYS A 186 7.00 -26.44 -6.46
CA CYS A 186 7.74 -26.31 -5.20
C CYS A 186 7.62 -27.64 -4.43
N TRP A 187 8.75 -28.15 -3.96
CA TRP A 187 8.81 -29.33 -3.09
C TRP A 187 9.18 -28.89 -1.68
N SER A 188 8.45 -29.36 -0.68
CA SER A 188 8.93 -29.35 0.70
C SER A 188 10.05 -30.39 0.83
N LYS A 189 11.13 -30.03 1.55
CA LYS A 189 12.08 -31.00 2.10
C LYS A 189 11.61 -31.45 3.46
#